data_AF-A0A1T5HSJ7-F1
#
_entry.id   AF-A0A1T5HSJ7-F1
#
_cell.length_a   1.000
_cell.length_b   1.000
_cell.length_c   1.000
_cell.angle_alpha   90.00
_cell.angle_beta   90.00
_cell.angle_gamma   90.00
#
_symmetry.space_group_name_H-M   'P 1'
#
loop_
_entity.id
_entity.type
_entity.pdbx_description
1 polymer ?
#
loop_
_entity_poly.entity_id
_entity_poly.type
_entity_poly.pdbx_seq_one_letter_code
_entity_poly.pdbx_strand_id
1 'polypeptide(L)'
;MCIHIHDLYDGCLMNNSINFNSMAEFTNTKAVRIAKLKEVSKLLLETGNANSFITTNKEFISTVIPSDFITLFDEVIKDGFPMGDVKILTNKLLNIFHIPIREYERVVPKSDSFLGVLEQNNLIMTELLDKIRPVF
;
A
#
# COMPACT_ATOMS: atom_id res chain seq x y z
N MET A 1 -14.74 45.07 41.06
CA MET A 1 -13.80 43.96 41.36
C MET A 1 -14.35 42.73 40.66
N CYS A 2 -14.07 42.61 39.36
CA CYS A 2 -14.70 41.63 38.48
C CYS A 2 -13.75 40.45 38.30
N ILE A 3 -14.21 39.26 38.69
CA ILE A 3 -13.51 38.01 38.43
C ILE A 3 -13.90 37.61 36.99
N HIS A 4 -12.96 37.76 36.06
CA HIS A 4 -13.14 37.41 34.66
C HIS A 4 -13.14 35.89 34.49
N ILE A 5 -14.29 35.34 34.12
CA ILE A 5 -14.41 34.02 33.51
C ILE A 5 -14.16 34.21 32.01
N HIS A 6 -12.94 34.01 31.52
CA HIS A 6 -12.70 33.91 30.08
C HIS A 6 -11.42 33.17 29.64
N ASP A 7 -10.87 32.25 30.45
CA ASP A 7 -9.63 31.54 30.11
C ASP A 7 -9.81 30.04 29.80
N LEU A 8 -10.69 29.70 28.84
CA LEU A 8 -10.81 28.30 28.38
C LEU A 8 -10.96 28.13 26.86
N TYR A 9 -10.58 29.12 26.03
CA TYR A 9 -10.69 28.98 24.56
C TYR A 9 -9.48 29.39 23.72
N ASP A 10 -8.29 29.58 24.30
CA ASP A 10 -7.08 29.98 23.53
C ASP A 10 -5.93 28.96 23.55
N GLY A 11 -6.25 27.65 23.60
CA GLY A 11 -5.24 26.59 23.60
C GLY A 11 -5.12 25.75 22.32
N CYS A 12 -6.04 25.86 21.36
CA CYS A 12 -6.24 24.81 20.34
C CYS A 12 -5.92 25.19 18.88
N LEU A 13 -5.28 26.33 18.62
CA LEU A 13 -5.04 26.80 17.24
C LEU A 13 -3.58 26.97 16.82
N MET A 14 -2.61 26.34 17.50
CA MET A 14 -1.20 26.43 17.11
C MET A 14 -0.47 25.09 17.11
N ASN A 15 -1.09 24.03 16.56
CA ASN A 15 -0.34 22.79 16.28
C ASN A 15 -0.84 21.93 15.10
N ASN A 16 -1.60 22.50 14.16
CA ASN A 16 -2.10 21.76 12.99
C ASN A 16 -1.46 22.17 11.64
N SER A 17 -0.33 22.87 11.65
CA SER A 17 0.36 23.26 10.41
C SER A 17 1.49 22.29 9.99
N ILE A 18 1.80 21.26 10.78
CA ILE A 18 2.93 20.35 10.49
C ILE A 18 2.50 19.07 9.75
N ASN A 19 1.21 18.71 9.71
CA ASN A 19 0.74 17.44 9.10
C ASN A 19 0.01 17.57 7.75
N PHE A 20 -0.24 18.77 7.22
CA PHE A 20 -0.96 18.89 5.96
C PHE A 20 -0.06 18.71 4.72
N ASN A 21 1.19 19.18 4.75
CA ASN A 21 2.12 19.05 3.62
C ASN A 21 2.65 17.61 3.45
N SER A 22 2.92 16.90 4.54
CA SER A 22 3.32 15.49 4.50
C SER A 22 2.23 14.62 3.85
N MET A 23 0.98 14.70 4.33
CA MET A 23 -0.12 13.94 3.75
C MET A 23 -0.42 14.33 2.31
N ALA A 24 -0.31 15.62 1.94
CA ALA A 24 -0.53 16.08 0.58
C ALA A 24 0.57 15.57 -0.39
N GLU A 25 1.84 15.57 0.03
CA GLU A 25 2.94 15.04 -0.78
C GLU A 25 2.86 13.52 -0.97
N PHE A 26 2.53 12.76 0.09
CA PHE A 26 2.31 11.31 -0.01
C PHE A 26 1.08 10.96 -0.83
N THR A 27 -0.01 11.72 -0.71
CA THR A 27 -1.26 11.49 -1.46
C THR A 27 -1.09 11.86 -2.94
N ASN A 28 -0.39 12.96 -3.24
CA ASN A 28 -0.11 13.36 -4.62
C ASN A 28 0.82 12.35 -5.30
N THR A 29 1.86 11.90 -4.59
CA THR A 29 2.75 10.85 -5.11
C THR A 29 1.99 9.54 -5.31
N LYS A 30 1.16 9.11 -4.35
CA LYS A 30 0.35 7.89 -4.48
C LYS A 30 -0.61 7.98 -5.66
N ALA A 31 -1.37 9.07 -5.80
CA ALA A 31 -2.32 9.24 -6.90
C ALA A 31 -1.62 9.18 -8.26
N VAL A 32 -0.45 9.82 -8.39
CA VAL A 32 0.38 9.74 -9.60
C VAL A 32 0.84 8.30 -9.85
N ARG A 33 1.26 7.56 -8.81
CA ARG A 33 1.66 6.16 -8.97
C ARG A 33 0.50 5.27 -9.43
N ILE A 34 -0.68 5.44 -8.83
CA ILE A 34 -1.89 4.70 -9.21
C ILE A 34 -2.30 5.02 -10.65
N ALA A 35 -2.27 6.29 -11.05
CA ALA A 35 -2.60 6.70 -12.43
C ALA A 35 -1.66 6.04 -13.45
N LYS A 36 -0.34 6.04 -13.19
CA LYS A 36 0.64 5.36 -14.04
C LYS A 36 0.47 3.84 -14.04
N LEU A 37 0.12 3.24 -12.90
CA LEU A 37 -0.20 1.81 -12.81
C LEU A 37 -1.44 1.46 -13.63
N LYS A 38 -2.46 2.33 -13.66
CA LYS A 38 -3.64 2.16 -14.51
C LYS A 38 -3.27 2.27 -16.00
N GLU A 39 -2.43 3.22 -16.37
CA GLU A 39 -1.96 3.39 -17.75
C GLU A 39 -1.25 2.12 -18.26
N VAL A 40 -0.28 1.60 -17.51
CA VAL A 40 0.43 0.37 -17.91
C VAL A 40 -0.50 -0.84 -17.90
N SER A 41 -1.48 -0.88 -16.98
CA SER A 41 -2.46 -1.97 -16.93
C SER A 41 -3.34 -1.99 -18.18
N LYS A 42 -3.82 -0.83 -18.61
CA LYS A 42 -4.59 -0.70 -19.85
C LYS A 42 -3.76 -1.11 -21.07
N LEU A 43 -2.51 -0.65 -21.15
CA LEU A 43 -1.60 -1.03 -22.22
C LEU A 43 -1.37 -2.56 -22.27
N LEU A 44 -1.21 -3.20 -21.10
CA LEU A 44 -1.03 -4.65 -20.97
C LEU A 44 -2.27 -5.45 -21.37
N LEU A 45 -3.46 -4.92 -21.11
CA LEU A 45 -4.73 -5.53 -21.50
C LEU A 45 -4.98 -5.40 -23.01
N GLU A 46 -4.70 -4.23 -23.60
CA GLU A 46 -4.98 -3.95 -25.01
C GLU A 46 -3.94 -4.54 -25.97
N THR A 47 -2.65 -4.40 -25.64
CA THR A 47 -1.55 -4.76 -26.56
C THR A 47 -0.78 -6.00 -26.12
N GLY A 48 -0.98 -6.42 -24.87
CA GLY A 48 -0.23 -7.51 -24.27
C GLY A 48 1.23 -7.20 -23.92
N ASN A 49 1.75 -6.01 -24.26
CA ASN A 49 3.16 -5.64 -24.18
C ASN A 49 3.35 -4.27 -23.50
N ALA A 50 4.17 -4.22 -22.45
CA ALA A 50 4.50 -2.98 -21.74
C ALA A 50 5.99 -2.60 -21.82
N ASN A 51 6.77 -3.22 -22.70
CA ASN A 51 8.23 -2.98 -22.77
C ASN A 51 8.59 -1.53 -23.08
N SER A 52 7.80 -0.86 -23.93
CA SER A 52 7.96 0.58 -24.21
C SER A 52 7.75 1.41 -22.95
N PHE A 53 6.65 1.16 -22.24
CA PHE A 53 6.33 1.85 -20.98
C PHE A 53 7.42 1.65 -19.92
N ILE A 54 7.89 0.41 -19.76
CA ILE A 54 8.95 0.05 -18.80
C ILE A 54 10.25 0.79 -19.11
N THR A 55 10.63 0.86 -20.38
CA THR A 55 11.88 1.51 -20.79
C THR A 55 11.84 3.01 -20.55
N THR A 56 10.71 3.66 -20.82
CA THR A 56 10.51 5.10 -20.61
C THR A 56 10.33 5.46 -19.13
N ASN A 57 9.79 4.56 -18.31
CA ASN A 57 9.41 4.83 -16.91
C ASN A 57 10.20 3.99 -15.90
N LYS A 58 11.48 3.67 -16.17
CA LYS A 58 12.29 2.82 -15.27
C LYS A 58 12.35 3.33 -13.84
N GLU A 59 12.56 4.63 -13.65
CA GLU A 59 12.61 5.25 -12.31
C GLU A 59 11.29 5.10 -11.55
N PHE A 60 10.16 5.16 -12.26
CA PHE A 60 8.85 4.97 -11.65
C PHE A 60 8.68 3.54 -11.10
N ILE A 61 9.20 2.53 -11.79
CA ILE A 61 9.05 1.12 -11.37
C ILE A 61 9.63 0.88 -9.98
N SER A 62 10.79 1.47 -9.67
CA SER A 62 11.42 1.37 -8.35
C SER A 62 10.66 2.08 -7.23
N THR A 63 9.72 2.98 -7.55
CA THR A 63 8.96 3.75 -6.54
C THR A 63 7.65 3.08 -6.11
N VAL A 64 7.24 2.02 -6.79
CA VAL A 64 5.96 1.35 -6.51
C VAL A 64 6.08 0.46 -5.29
N ILE A 65 5.10 0.54 -4.40
CA ILE A 65 5.03 -0.29 -3.18
C ILE A 65 3.89 -1.30 -3.26
N PRO A 66 3.94 -2.41 -2.48
CA PRO A 66 2.92 -3.45 -2.52
C PRO A 66 1.47 -2.96 -2.33
N SER A 67 1.26 -1.94 -1.49
CA SER A 67 -0.08 -1.37 -1.24
C SER A 67 -0.68 -0.62 -2.43
N ASP A 68 0.15 -0.15 -3.36
CA ASP A 68 -0.33 0.48 -4.60
C ASP A 68 -1.04 -0.55 -5.49
N PHE A 69 -0.53 -1.79 -5.54
CA PHE A 69 -1.17 -2.88 -6.30
C PHE A 69 -2.51 -3.29 -5.72
N ILE A 70 -2.64 -3.31 -4.39
CA ILE A 70 -3.93 -3.59 -3.73
C ILE A 70 -4.97 -2.56 -4.16
N THR A 71 -4.59 -1.27 -4.17
CA THR A 71 -5.47 -0.18 -4.60
C THR A 71 -5.82 -0.32 -6.08
N LEU A 72 -4.83 -0.60 -6.93
CA LEU A 72 -5.03 -0.81 -8.37
C LEU A 72 -6.03 -1.93 -8.66
N PHE A 73 -5.86 -3.11 -8.05
CA PHE A 73 -6.74 -4.25 -8.33
C PHE A 73 -8.15 -4.03 -7.78
N ASP A 74 -8.30 -3.37 -6.63
CA ASP A 74 -9.62 -2.96 -6.13
C ASP A 74 -10.34 -2.05 -7.14
N GLU A 75 -9.64 -1.07 -7.71
CA GLU A 75 -10.19 -0.19 -8.74
C GLU A 75 -10.52 -0.94 -10.03
N VAL A 76 -9.63 -1.81 -10.53
CA VAL A 76 -9.88 -2.62 -11.75
C VAL A 76 -11.07 -3.57 -11.57
N ILE A 77 -11.23 -4.17 -10.38
CA ILE A 77 -12.38 -5.03 -10.09
C ILE A 77 -13.67 -4.22 -10.06
N LYS A 78 -13.65 -3.02 -9.45
CA LYS A 78 -14.79 -2.10 -9.41
C LYS A 78 -15.17 -1.57 -10.79
N ASP A 79 -14.19 -1.40 -11.68
CA ASP A 79 -14.39 -1.01 -13.08
C ASP A 79 -15.05 -2.13 -13.91
N GLY A 80 -15.24 -3.33 -13.34
CA GLY A 80 -16.04 -4.40 -13.93
C GLY A 80 -15.30 -5.24 -14.98
N PHE A 81 -13.96 -5.22 -14.98
CA PHE A 81 -13.18 -6.03 -15.91
C PHE A 81 -13.43 -7.53 -15.72
N PRO A 82 -13.46 -8.33 -16.81
CA PRO A 82 -13.61 -9.78 -16.72
C PRO A 82 -12.51 -10.40 -15.85
N MET A 83 -12.88 -11.32 -14.95
CA MET A 83 -11.92 -11.93 -14.02
C MET A 83 -10.78 -12.67 -14.74
N GLY A 84 -11.03 -13.20 -15.95
CA GLY A 84 -9.99 -13.80 -16.80
C GLY A 84 -8.89 -12.80 -17.16
N ASP A 85 -9.28 -11.58 -17.56
CA ASP A 85 -8.38 -10.51 -17.94
C ASP A 85 -7.63 -9.94 -16.73
N VAL A 86 -8.33 -9.79 -15.60
CA VAL A 86 -7.74 -9.40 -14.31
C VAL A 86 -6.62 -10.36 -13.92
N LYS A 87 -6.86 -11.68 -14.02
CA LYS A 87 -5.85 -12.70 -13.71
C LYS A 87 -4.62 -12.60 -14.61
N ILE A 88 -4.82 -12.37 -15.91
CA ILE A 88 -3.71 -12.20 -16.87
C ILE A 88 -2.93 -10.93 -16.53
N LEU A 89 -3.63 -9.83 -16.25
CA LEU A 89 -3.04 -8.57 -15.85
C LEU A 89 -2.20 -8.72 -14.57
N THR A 90 -2.75 -9.36 -13.54
CA THR A 90 -2.04 -9.60 -12.27
C THR A 90 -0.72 -10.32 -12.50
N ASN A 91 -0.71 -11.42 -13.27
CA ASN A 91 0.51 -12.15 -13.57
C ASN A 91 1.56 -11.29 -14.29
N LYS A 92 1.13 -10.50 -15.28
CA LYS A 92 2.06 -9.63 -16.03
C LYS A 92 2.62 -8.51 -15.16
N LEU A 93 1.77 -7.85 -14.37
CA LEU A 93 2.22 -6.81 -13.44
C LEU A 93 3.18 -7.37 -12.40
N LEU A 94 2.86 -8.49 -11.76
CA LEU A 94 3.74 -9.10 -10.77
C LEU A 94 5.10 -9.48 -11.37
N ASN A 95 5.15 -9.91 -12.63
CA ASN A 95 6.41 -10.16 -13.31
C ASN A 95 7.23 -8.88 -13.56
N ILE A 96 6.59 -7.81 -14.00
CA ILE A 96 7.27 -6.52 -14.28
C ILE A 96 7.79 -5.90 -12.99
N PHE A 97 6.99 -5.94 -11.93
CA PHE A 97 7.27 -5.31 -10.64
C PHE A 97 7.79 -6.30 -9.58
N HIS A 98 8.32 -7.46 -9.99
CA HIS A 98 8.77 -8.48 -9.03
C HIS A 98 9.92 -7.99 -8.13
N ILE A 99 10.82 -7.16 -8.68
CA ILE A 99 11.97 -6.60 -7.95
C ILE A 99 11.51 -5.69 -6.81
N PRO A 100 10.76 -4.60 -7.05
CA PRO A 100 10.34 -3.70 -5.98
C PRO A 100 9.45 -4.40 -4.95
N ILE A 101 8.64 -5.39 -5.34
CA ILE A 101 7.83 -6.17 -4.39
C ILE A 101 8.71 -7.04 -3.50
N ARG A 102 9.71 -7.72 -4.07
CA ARG A 102 10.61 -8.61 -3.33
C ARG A 102 11.55 -7.84 -2.40
N GLU A 103 12.00 -6.67 -2.84
CA GLU A 103 12.95 -5.83 -2.10
C GLU A 103 12.26 -4.89 -1.11
N TYR A 104 10.92 -4.82 -1.13
CA TYR A 104 10.16 -4.03 -0.17
C TYR A 104 10.36 -4.55 1.26
N GLU A 105 10.98 -3.73 2.10
CA GLU A 105 11.17 -4.06 3.50
C GLU A 105 9.82 -4.05 4.23
N ARG A 106 9.53 -5.17 4.89
CA ARG A 106 8.32 -5.31 5.70
C ARG A 106 8.34 -4.30 6.83
N VAL A 107 7.25 -3.56 6.99
CA VAL A 107 7.02 -2.76 8.20
C VAL A 107 6.83 -3.70 9.38
N VAL A 108 7.84 -3.77 10.26
CA VAL A 108 7.78 -4.55 11.49
C VAL A 108 7.00 -3.74 12.54
N PRO A 109 5.83 -4.21 13.01
CA PRO A 109 5.11 -3.51 14.06
C PRO A 109 5.91 -3.55 15.37
N LYS A 110 5.76 -2.54 16.22
CA LYS A 110 6.36 -2.56 17.55
C LYS A 110 5.80 -3.71 18.36
N SER A 111 6.65 -4.39 19.13
CA SER A 111 6.27 -5.59 19.90
C SER A 111 5.17 -5.34 20.94
N ASP A 112 5.08 -4.12 21.47
CA ASP A 112 4.06 -3.66 22.40
C ASP A 112 2.81 -3.05 21.71
N SER A 113 2.84 -2.91 20.39
CA SER A 113 1.67 -2.46 19.63
C SER A 113 0.64 -3.57 19.50
N PHE A 114 -0.63 -3.18 19.28
CA PHE A 114 -1.71 -4.12 19.04
C PHE A 114 -1.38 -5.17 17.96
N LEU A 115 -0.85 -4.74 16.81
CA LEU A 115 -0.43 -5.65 15.74
C LEU A 115 0.76 -6.52 16.14
N GLY A 116 1.72 -5.98 16.89
CA GLY A 116 2.87 -6.75 17.39
C GLY A 116 2.46 -7.87 18.34
N VAL A 117 1.47 -7.63 19.21
CA VAL A 117 0.91 -8.65 20.11
C VAL A 117 0.16 -9.73 19.31
N LEU A 118 -0.63 -9.33 18.31
CA LEU A 118 -1.32 -10.30 17.44
C LEU A 118 -0.33 -11.18 16.65
N GLU A 119 0.77 -10.62 16.16
CA GLU A 119 1.82 -11.39 15.48
C GLU A 119 2.48 -12.40 16.40
N GLN A 120 2.81 -12.00 17.63
CA GLN A 120 3.36 -12.90 18.64
C GLN A 120 2.38 -14.04 18.98
N ASN A 121 1.10 -13.72 19.16
CA ASN A 121 0.08 -14.73 19.41
C ASN A 121 -0.03 -15.74 18.26
N ASN A 122 -0.01 -15.26 17.01
CA ASN A 122 -0.05 -16.13 15.83
C ASN A 122 1.20 -17.03 15.72
N LEU A 123 2.38 -16.52 16.08
CA LEU A 123 3.62 -17.30 16.11
C LEU A 123 3.53 -18.44 17.14
N ILE A 124 3.13 -18.13 18.38
CA ILE A 124 2.98 -19.12 19.45
C ILE A 124 1.95 -20.18 19.04
N MET A 125 0.82 -19.77 18.45
CA MET A 125 -0.21 -20.70 17.99
C MET A 125 0.31 -21.62 16.89
N THR A 126 1.12 -21.09 15.95
CA THR A 126 1.74 -21.89 14.89
C THR A 126 2.71 -22.93 15.47
N GLU A 127 3.56 -22.54 16.43
CA GLU A 127 4.48 -23.46 17.09
C GLU A 127 3.75 -24.57 17.85
N LEU A 128 2.61 -24.25 18.48
CA LEU A 128 1.78 -25.25 19.16
C LEU A 128 1.16 -26.21 18.14
N LEU A 129 0.63 -25.70 17.03
CA LEU A 129 0.06 -26.53 15.96
C LEU A 129 1.12 -27.45 15.34
N ASP A 130 2.33 -26.97 15.13
CA ASP A 130 3.43 -27.78 14.57
C ASP A 130 3.87 -28.90 15.52
N LYS A 131 3.80 -28.69 16.83
CA LYS A 131 4.07 -29.75 17.83
C LYS A 131 3.01 -30.86 17.84
N ILE A 132 1.79 -30.55 17.44
CA ILE A 132 0.65 -31.50 17.45
C ILE A 132 0.49 -32.16 16.07
N ARG A 133 1.09 -31.59 15.01
CA ARG A 133 0.97 -32.10 13.65
C ARG A 133 1.67 -33.47 13.54
N PRO A 134 0.95 -34.55 13.20
CA PRO A 134 1.58 -35.84 13.00
C PRO A 134 2.46 -35.79 11.74
N VAL A 135 3.66 -36.35 11.84
CA VAL A 135 4.53 -36.60 10.69
C VAL A 135 3.95 -37.82 9.96
N PHE A 136 3.25 -37.59 8.85
CA PHE A 136 2.84 -38.65 7.92
C PHE A 136 3.70 -38.55 6.66
#